data_AF-A0A2V7L318-F1
#
_entry.id   AF-A0A2V7L318-F1
#
_cell.length_a   1.000
_cell.length_b   1.000
_cell.length_c   1.000
_cell.angle_alpha   90.00
_cell.angle_beta   90.00
_cell.angle_gamma   90.00
#
_symmetry.space_group_name_H-M   'P 1'
#
loop_
_entity.id
_entity.type
_entity.pdbx_description
1 polymer ?
#
loop_
_entity_poly.entity_id
_entity_poly.type
_entity_poly.pdbx_seq_one_letter_code
_entity_poly.pdbx_strand_id
1 'polypeptide(L)'
;MRNGWQVRAGKLDATDAVEPLADAAVLRSAGGWVVRYAVVAWKPGPHKLTLPPLWLLGPDGRADSTAGGTTSFSVASVIPDSLRSPSPEGLLAPLRAPHQDPLPPLAAAALAAGLLAAGVARSRRRPRALEPAPPVPVEREVPDTRWLAAGEPKAVAARAIWRLRAALARAVPEAHPALDTHECLVVVERARPDAPLRELRELLEQLDRVDFASAHGTDVAALSAMARRLARDLAP
;
A
#
# COMPACT_ATOMS: atom_id res chain seq x y z
N MET A 1 -49.32 7.61 31.27
CA MET A 1 -47.95 7.92 30.78
C MET A 1 -48.02 8.19 29.28
N ARG A 2 -47.28 9.20 28.80
CA ARG A 2 -47.47 9.86 27.49
C ARG A 2 -47.19 8.91 26.30
N ASN A 3 -48.16 8.80 25.40
CA ASN A 3 -48.04 8.04 24.14
C ASN A 3 -46.85 8.55 23.31
N GLY A 4 -46.04 7.65 22.75
CA GLY A 4 -44.98 7.98 21.77
C GLY A 4 -43.54 8.07 22.28
N TRP A 5 -43.28 7.93 23.59
CA TRP A 5 -41.91 7.88 24.10
C TRP A 5 -41.25 6.52 23.86
N GLN A 6 -39.99 6.53 23.42
CA GLN A 6 -39.13 5.36 23.23
C GLN A 6 -37.86 5.47 24.08
N VAL A 7 -37.34 4.33 24.55
CA VAL A 7 -36.05 4.26 25.25
C VAL A 7 -35.04 3.55 24.36
N ARG A 8 -33.86 4.13 24.22
CA ARG A 8 -32.69 3.47 23.61
C ARG A 8 -31.61 3.28 24.65
N ALA A 9 -31.10 2.06 24.72
CA ALA A 9 -29.99 1.68 25.58
C ALA A 9 -28.66 1.80 24.82
N GLY A 10 -27.63 2.33 25.47
CA GLY A 10 -26.27 2.28 24.95
C GLY A 10 -25.71 0.88 24.92
N LYS A 11 -24.67 0.67 24.12
CA LYS A 11 -23.96 -0.61 24.04
C LYS A 11 -23.02 -0.74 25.24
N LEU A 12 -23.05 -1.88 25.92
CA LEU A 12 -22.09 -2.18 26.98
C LEU A 12 -20.79 -2.65 26.34
N ASP A 13 -19.66 -2.07 26.76
CA ASP A 13 -18.35 -2.47 26.25
C ASP A 13 -17.83 -3.71 26.98
N ALA A 14 -17.15 -4.58 26.24
CA ALA A 14 -16.46 -5.73 26.82
C ALA A 14 -15.22 -5.27 27.60
N THR A 15 -14.94 -5.98 28.69
CA THR A 15 -13.75 -5.78 29.53
C THR A 15 -13.05 -7.11 29.72
N ASP A 16 -11.81 -7.09 30.23
CA ASP A 16 -11.04 -8.31 30.53
C ASP A 16 -11.70 -9.24 31.57
N ALA A 17 -12.72 -8.77 32.28
CA ALA A 17 -13.39 -9.49 33.37
C ALA A 17 -14.85 -9.81 33.08
N VAL A 18 -15.53 -8.98 32.27
CA VAL A 18 -16.97 -9.09 31.98
C VAL A 18 -17.22 -8.75 30.52
N GLU A 19 -18.01 -9.60 29.85
CA GLU A 19 -18.34 -9.48 28.44
C GLU A 19 -19.86 -9.49 28.22
N PRO A 20 -20.42 -8.61 27.36
CA PRO A 20 -21.83 -8.65 27.00
C PRO A 20 -22.15 -9.85 26.10
N LEU A 21 -23.16 -10.64 26.49
CA LEU A 21 -23.60 -11.81 25.73
C LEU A 21 -24.56 -11.46 24.57
N ALA A 22 -25.26 -10.33 24.68
CA ALA A 22 -26.23 -9.87 23.70
C ALA A 22 -26.43 -8.35 23.81
N ASP A 23 -27.10 -7.78 22.80
CA ASP A 23 -27.57 -6.40 22.86
C ASP A 23 -28.54 -6.19 24.03
N ALA A 24 -28.61 -4.95 24.52
CA ALA A 24 -29.47 -4.59 25.64
C ALA A 24 -30.96 -4.76 25.29
N ALA A 25 -31.70 -5.45 26.16
CA ALA A 25 -33.14 -5.61 26.02
C ALA A 25 -33.88 -4.50 26.77
N VAL A 26 -34.69 -3.73 26.05
CA VAL A 26 -35.52 -2.65 26.62
C VAL A 26 -36.96 -3.15 26.78
N LEU A 27 -37.41 -3.29 28.03
CA LEU A 27 -38.71 -3.84 28.40
C LEU A 27 -39.61 -2.77 29.01
N ARG A 28 -40.88 -2.75 28.63
CA ARG A 28 -41.90 -1.92 29.31
C ARG A 28 -42.31 -2.59 30.63
N SER A 29 -42.47 -1.79 31.68
CA SER A 29 -42.95 -2.20 33.00
C SER A 29 -44.03 -1.23 33.48
N ALA A 30 -44.83 -1.63 34.47
CA ALA A 30 -45.94 -0.81 35.00
C ALA A 30 -45.48 0.57 35.53
N GLY A 31 -44.24 0.67 35.99
CA GLY A 31 -43.62 1.92 36.48
C GLY A 31 -42.72 2.65 35.49
N GLY A 32 -42.53 2.16 34.26
CA GLY A 32 -41.60 2.75 33.29
C GLY A 32 -40.93 1.76 32.36
N TRP A 33 -39.63 1.91 32.16
CA TRP A 33 -38.83 1.05 31.29
C TRP A 33 -37.72 0.38 32.07
N VAL A 34 -37.41 -0.87 31.73
CA VAL A 34 -36.33 -1.65 32.29
C VAL A 34 -35.35 -1.99 31.17
N VAL A 35 -34.09 -1.63 31.35
CA VAL A 35 -33.00 -1.99 30.42
C VAL A 35 -32.20 -3.12 31.02
N ARG A 36 -32.09 -4.24 30.31
CA ARG A 36 -31.36 -5.45 30.75
C ARG A 36 -30.14 -5.66 29.88
N TYR A 37 -28.99 -5.83 30.52
CA TYR A 37 -27.75 -6.27 29.90
C TYR A 37 -27.47 -7.72 30.31
N ALA A 38 -27.36 -8.62 29.33
CA ALA A 38 -26.91 -9.98 29.58
C ALA A 38 -25.37 -9.98 29.52
N VAL A 39 -24.72 -10.48 30.56
CA VAL A 39 -23.26 -10.48 30.68
C VAL A 39 -22.75 -11.84 31.15
N VAL A 40 -21.53 -12.18 30.75
CA VAL A 40 -20.73 -13.28 31.31
C VAL A 40 -19.54 -12.69 32.06
N ALA A 41 -19.18 -13.29 33.19
CA ALA A 41 -18.01 -12.90 33.96
C ALA A 41 -16.95 -14.01 33.92
N TRP A 42 -15.71 -13.64 33.61
CA TRP A 42 -14.60 -14.56 33.38
C TRP A 42 -13.67 -14.71 34.59
N LYS A 43 -13.84 -13.88 35.63
CA LYS A 43 -13.03 -13.92 36.86
C LYS A 43 -13.93 -14.02 38.10
N PRO A 44 -13.58 -14.84 39.11
CA PRO A 44 -14.24 -14.78 40.40
C PRO A 44 -13.89 -13.47 41.13
N GLY A 45 -14.73 -13.08 42.08
CA GLY A 45 -14.59 -11.87 42.89
C GLY A 45 -15.58 -10.76 42.54
N PRO A 46 -15.42 -9.57 43.14
CA PRO A 46 -16.29 -8.42 42.92
C PRO A 46 -16.01 -7.74 41.58
N HIS A 47 -17.08 -7.37 40.89
CA HIS A 47 -17.06 -6.64 39.62
C HIS A 47 -17.84 -5.33 39.76
N LYS A 48 -17.29 -4.27 39.16
CA LYS A 48 -17.93 -2.95 39.07
C LYS A 48 -18.09 -2.60 37.59
N LEU A 49 -19.33 -2.44 37.15
CA LEU A 49 -19.68 -2.11 35.77
C LEU A 49 -20.26 -0.71 35.67
N THR A 50 -19.64 0.10 34.81
CA THR A 50 -20.22 1.37 34.38
C THR A 50 -21.22 1.08 33.26
N LEU A 51 -22.49 1.45 33.47
CA LEU A 51 -23.53 1.25 32.48
C LEU A 51 -23.54 2.42 31.49
N PRO A 52 -23.71 2.14 30.19
CA PRO A 52 -23.71 3.19 29.17
C PRO A 52 -24.96 4.07 29.32
N PRO A 53 -24.92 5.31 28.78
CA PRO A 53 -26.06 6.23 28.86
C PRO A 53 -27.33 5.65 28.21
N LEU A 54 -28.46 6.13 28.69
CA LEU A 54 -29.80 5.81 28.19
C LEU A 54 -30.41 7.06 27.55
N TRP A 55 -31.05 6.90 26.40
CA TRP A 55 -31.72 7.98 25.70
C TRP A 55 -33.23 7.79 25.72
N LEU A 56 -33.93 8.82 26.19
CA LEU A 56 -35.38 8.96 26.09
C LEU A 56 -35.70 9.79 24.85
N LEU A 57 -36.37 9.17 23.89
CA LEU A 57 -36.78 9.81 22.64
C LEU A 57 -38.27 10.13 22.71
N GLY A 58 -38.57 11.43 22.63
CA GLY A 58 -39.93 11.96 22.56
C GLY A 58 -40.51 11.83 21.15
N PRO A 59 -41.85 11.78 21.02
CA PRO A 59 -42.52 11.77 19.72
C PRO A 59 -42.32 13.07 18.92
N ASP A 60 -41.90 14.15 19.58
CA ASP A 60 -41.55 15.46 19.02
C ASP A 60 -40.08 15.52 18.53
N GLY A 61 -39.36 14.39 18.52
CA GLY A 61 -37.96 14.30 18.10
C GLY A 61 -36.97 14.81 19.15
N ARG A 62 -37.44 15.21 20.35
CA ARG A 62 -36.55 15.56 21.46
C ARG A 62 -35.87 14.32 22.01
N ALA A 63 -34.57 14.42 22.25
CA ALA A 63 -33.80 13.40 22.92
C ALA A 63 -33.32 13.93 24.27
N ASP A 64 -33.60 13.19 25.33
CA ASP A 64 -33.04 13.43 26.65
C ASP A 64 -32.10 12.27 27.02
N SER A 65 -30.95 12.58 27.61
CA SER A 65 -29.91 11.60 27.93
C SER A 65 -29.75 11.50 29.43
N THR A 66 -29.88 10.29 29.96
CA THR A 66 -29.66 9.97 31.37
C THR A 66 -28.43 9.07 31.50
N ALA A 67 -27.56 9.34 32.47
CA ALA A 67 -26.42 8.47 32.74
C ALA A 67 -26.89 7.06 33.18
N GLY A 68 -26.26 6.01 32.65
CA GLY A 68 -26.57 4.62 33.03
C GLY A 68 -26.14 4.29 34.46
N GLY A 69 -25.20 5.05 35.01
CA GLY A 69 -24.70 4.88 36.37
C GLY A 69 -23.70 3.74 36.50
N THR A 70 -23.59 3.18 37.70
CA THR A 70 -22.66 2.09 38.00
C THR A 70 -23.36 1.03 38.83
N THR A 71 -23.16 -0.23 38.47
CA THR A 71 -23.66 -1.38 39.21
C THR A 71 -22.51 -2.27 39.64
N SER A 72 -22.65 -2.95 40.78
CA SER A 72 -21.69 -3.93 41.27
C SER A 72 -22.35 -5.29 41.50
N PHE A 73 -21.59 -6.35 41.27
CA PHE A 73 -21.98 -7.72 41.57
C PHE A 73 -20.74 -8.54 41.94
N SER A 74 -20.90 -9.72 42.53
CA SER A 74 -19.79 -10.60 42.90
C SER A 74 -20.01 -12.00 42.35
N VAL A 75 -18.94 -12.60 41.84
CA VAL A 75 -18.96 -13.95 41.25
C VAL A 75 -18.16 -14.88 42.15
N ALA A 76 -18.82 -15.87 42.75
CA ALA A 76 -18.15 -16.80 43.66
C ALA A 76 -17.18 -17.74 42.92
N SER A 77 -17.64 -18.34 41.83
CA SER A 77 -16.86 -19.24 40.98
C SER A 77 -17.27 -19.05 39.52
N VAL A 78 -16.30 -19.12 38.62
CA VAL A 78 -16.52 -19.21 37.16
C VAL A 78 -16.41 -20.64 36.65
N ILE A 79 -16.03 -21.57 37.53
CA ILE A 79 -15.99 -23.00 37.27
C ILE A 79 -17.34 -23.57 37.69
N PRO A 80 -18.06 -24.28 36.80
CA PRO A 80 -19.32 -24.91 37.16
C PRO A 80 -19.10 -26.00 38.22
N ASP A 81 -19.97 -26.03 39.24
CA ASP A 81 -19.93 -26.99 40.36
C ASP A 81 -20.04 -28.47 39.90
N SER A 82 -20.43 -28.69 38.64
CA SER A 82 -20.51 -30.01 38.02
C SER A 82 -19.15 -30.64 37.70
N LEU A 83 -18.05 -29.88 37.72
CA LEU A 83 -16.72 -30.41 37.49
C LEU A 83 -16.19 -31.02 38.79
N ARG A 84 -16.26 -32.36 38.90
CA ARG A 84 -15.53 -33.10 39.95
C ARG A 84 -14.05 -32.76 39.82
N SER A 85 -13.41 -32.41 40.94
CA SER A 85 -11.98 -32.09 41.01
C SER A 85 -11.17 -33.09 40.18
N PRO A 86 -10.47 -32.65 39.11
CA PRO A 86 -9.67 -33.57 38.32
C PRO A 86 -8.57 -34.13 39.22
N SER A 87 -8.49 -35.46 39.30
CA SER A 87 -7.34 -36.13 39.91
C SER A 87 -6.10 -35.76 39.08
N PRO A 88 -5.01 -35.27 39.66
CA PRO A 88 -3.80 -35.01 38.89
C PRO A 88 -3.28 -36.34 38.34
N GLU A 89 -3.43 -36.57 37.04
CA GLU A 89 -2.77 -37.69 36.36
C GLU A 89 -1.25 -37.54 36.52
N GLY A 90 -0.59 -38.64 36.85
CA GLY A 90 0.86 -38.68 37.07
C GLY A 90 1.64 -38.21 35.83
N LEU A 91 2.85 -37.67 36.08
CA LEU A 91 3.76 -37.17 35.05
C LEU A 91 3.94 -38.20 33.92
N LEU A 92 3.48 -37.84 32.71
CA LEU A 92 3.75 -38.59 31.49
C LEU A 92 5.27 -38.75 31.34
N ALA A 93 5.71 -39.97 31.03
CA ALA A 93 7.13 -40.29 30.77
C ALA A 93 7.74 -39.30 29.77
N PRO A 94 9.07 -39.01 29.84
CA PRO A 94 9.70 -37.99 29.02
C PRO A 94 9.34 -38.18 27.53
N LEU A 95 8.63 -37.18 26.99
CA LEU A 95 8.20 -37.15 25.60
C LEU A 95 9.43 -37.30 24.71
N ARG A 96 9.48 -38.37 23.90
CA ARG A 96 10.56 -38.53 22.91
C ARG A 96 10.58 -37.31 22.02
N ALA A 97 11.76 -36.71 21.85
CA ALA A 97 11.94 -35.60 20.93
C ALA A 97 11.45 -36.00 19.53
N PRO A 98 10.65 -35.15 18.85
CA PRO A 98 10.15 -35.45 17.53
C PRO A 98 11.31 -35.63 16.56
N HIS A 99 11.29 -36.70 15.77
CA HIS A 99 12.24 -36.91 14.68
C HIS A 99 11.99 -35.81 13.64
N GLN A 100 12.94 -34.88 13.51
CA GLN A 100 12.86 -33.82 12.50
C GLN A 100 13.62 -34.28 11.26
N ASP A 101 12.89 -34.57 10.19
CA ASP A 101 13.49 -34.89 8.89
C ASP A 101 14.04 -33.62 8.24
N PRO A 102 15.34 -33.55 7.88
CA PRO A 102 15.93 -32.39 7.24
C PRO A 102 15.67 -32.32 5.72
N LEU A 103 14.93 -33.28 5.16
CA LEU A 103 14.67 -33.35 3.71
C LEU A 103 13.83 -32.17 3.17
N PRO A 104 12.74 -31.74 3.82
CA PRO A 104 11.94 -30.61 3.33
C PRO A 104 12.71 -29.29 3.18
N PRO A 105 13.52 -28.82 4.17
CA PRO A 105 14.26 -27.57 4.01
C PRO A 105 15.37 -27.67 2.95
N LEU A 106 16.01 -28.83 2.81
CA LEU A 106 17.01 -29.05 1.76
C LEU A 106 16.39 -29.02 0.35
N ALA A 107 15.23 -29.64 0.17
CA ALA A 107 14.50 -29.61 -1.09
C ALA A 107 14.05 -28.18 -1.46
N ALA A 108 13.56 -27.42 -0.48
CA ALA A 108 13.18 -26.02 -0.68
C ALA A 108 14.38 -25.14 -1.06
N ALA A 109 15.54 -25.32 -0.41
CA ALA A 109 16.76 -24.60 -0.74
C ALA A 109 17.25 -24.91 -2.16
N ALA A 110 17.21 -26.19 -2.56
CA ALA A 110 17.60 -26.61 -3.91
C ALA A 110 16.67 -26.01 -4.98
N LEU A 111 15.35 -26.01 -4.74
CA LEU A 111 14.37 -25.37 -5.63
C LEU A 111 14.60 -23.87 -5.75
N ALA A 112 14.83 -23.18 -4.64
CA ALA A 112 15.09 -21.73 -4.64
C ALA A 112 16.36 -21.40 -5.44
N ALA A 113 17.44 -22.15 -5.24
CA ALA A 113 18.69 -21.98 -5.98
C ALA A 113 18.48 -22.23 -7.49
N GLY A 114 17.72 -23.26 -7.86
CA GLY A 114 17.39 -23.56 -9.25
C GLY A 114 16.59 -22.46 -9.93
N LEU A 115 15.56 -21.93 -9.26
CA LEU A 115 14.74 -20.84 -9.77
C LEU A 115 15.55 -19.54 -9.95
N LEU A 116 16.40 -19.23 -8.98
CA LEU A 116 17.29 -18.08 -9.06
C LEU A 116 18.24 -18.20 -10.26
N ALA A 117 18.89 -19.35 -10.42
CA ALA A 117 19.82 -19.60 -11.52
C ALA A 117 19.11 -19.52 -12.88
N ALA A 118 17.90 -20.07 -12.99
CA ALA A 118 17.08 -19.98 -14.20
C ALA A 118 16.66 -18.54 -14.51
N GLY A 119 16.27 -17.76 -13.50
CA GLY A 119 15.95 -16.35 -13.63
C GLY A 119 17.13 -15.52 -14.14
N VAL A 120 18.31 -15.72 -13.55
CA VAL A 120 19.56 -15.06 -13.99
C VAL A 120 19.95 -15.49 -15.40
N ALA A 121 19.85 -16.78 -15.71
CA ALA A 121 20.15 -17.27 -17.06
C ALA A 121 19.17 -16.69 -18.09
N ARG A 122 17.90 -16.50 -17.73
CA ARG A 122 16.88 -15.88 -18.59
C ARG A 122 17.14 -14.39 -18.79
N SER A 123 17.49 -13.64 -17.73
CA SER A 123 17.78 -12.21 -17.84
C SER A 123 19.05 -11.93 -18.64
N ARG A 124 20.00 -12.87 -18.64
CA ARG A 124 21.23 -12.80 -19.46
C ARG A 124 21.03 -13.21 -20.92
N ARG A 125 19.84 -13.69 -21.34
CA ARG A 125 19.59 -14.00 -22.75
C ARG A 125 19.51 -12.68 -23.52
N ARG A 126 20.24 -12.61 -24.65
CA ARG A 126 20.15 -11.48 -25.58
C ARG A 126 18.69 -11.23 -25.97
N PRO A 127 18.26 -9.96 -26.09
CA PRO A 127 16.92 -9.63 -26.56
C PRO A 127 16.61 -10.39 -27.85
N ARG A 128 15.42 -11.00 -27.93
CA ARG A 128 14.94 -11.54 -29.20
C ARG A 128 14.87 -10.38 -30.20
N ALA A 129 15.46 -10.58 -31.38
CA ALA A 129 15.22 -9.68 -32.50
C ALA A 129 13.71 -9.65 -32.76
N LEU A 130 13.09 -8.50 -32.49
CA LEU A 130 11.72 -8.24 -32.90
C LEU A 130 11.74 -7.95 -34.40
N GLU A 131 10.79 -8.52 -35.14
CA GLU A 131 10.62 -8.11 -36.52
C GLU A 131 10.33 -6.61 -36.58
N PRO A 132 10.91 -5.89 -37.56
CA PRO A 132 10.71 -4.46 -37.69
C PRO A 132 9.21 -4.17 -37.86
N ALA A 133 8.70 -3.25 -37.03
CA ALA A 133 7.32 -2.82 -37.13
C ALA A 133 7.02 -2.29 -38.54
N PRO A 134 5.80 -2.51 -39.08
CA PRO A 134 5.43 -2.02 -40.40
C PRO A 134 5.55 -0.49 -40.44
N PRO A 135 5.97 0.09 -41.58
CA PRO A 135 6.17 1.53 -41.70
C PRO A 135 4.83 2.25 -41.53
N VAL A 136 4.69 2.97 -40.41
CA VAL A 136 3.57 3.87 -40.16
C VAL A 136 3.81 5.17 -40.94
N PRO A 137 2.81 5.73 -41.64
CA PRO A 137 2.94 7.03 -42.28
C PRO A 137 3.44 8.06 -41.27
N VAL A 138 4.58 8.68 -41.56
CA VAL A 138 5.18 9.70 -40.69
C VAL A 138 4.29 10.93 -40.76
N GLU A 139 3.52 11.15 -39.70
CA GLU A 139 2.72 12.37 -39.55
C GLU A 139 3.66 13.59 -39.62
N ARG A 140 3.23 14.64 -40.33
CA ARG A 140 4.09 15.78 -40.64
C ARG A 140 4.58 16.42 -39.34
N GLU A 141 5.89 16.50 -39.19
CA GLU A 141 6.52 17.00 -37.98
C GLU A 141 6.08 18.45 -37.69
N VAL A 142 5.41 18.66 -36.55
CA VAL A 142 4.97 19.98 -36.09
C VAL A 142 6.16 20.73 -35.46
N PRO A 143 6.49 21.98 -35.85
CA PRO A 143 7.61 22.73 -35.27
C PRO A 143 7.47 22.97 -33.75
N ASP A 144 8.59 22.97 -33.01
CA ASP A 144 8.61 23.22 -31.54
C ASP A 144 7.89 24.52 -31.18
N THR A 145 8.05 25.56 -31.99
CA THR A 145 7.45 26.89 -31.78
C THR A 145 5.93 26.83 -31.70
N ARG A 146 5.28 25.94 -32.45
CA ARG A 146 3.82 25.77 -32.43
C ARG A 146 3.35 25.10 -31.14
N TRP A 147 4.10 24.14 -30.62
CA TRP A 147 3.81 23.50 -29.34
C TRP A 147 4.01 24.46 -28.17
N LEU A 148 5.11 25.23 -28.18
CA LEU A 148 5.35 26.25 -27.16
C LEU A 148 4.28 27.35 -27.18
N ALA A 149 3.86 27.81 -28.37
CA ALA A 149 2.77 28.76 -28.51
C ALA A 149 1.42 28.21 -28.03
N ALA A 150 1.22 26.88 -28.11
CA ALA A 150 0.06 26.20 -27.57
C ALA A 150 0.13 25.96 -26.05
N GLY A 151 1.22 26.38 -25.38
CA GLY A 151 1.41 26.16 -23.96
C GLY A 151 1.79 24.73 -23.60
N GLU A 152 2.41 23.99 -24.54
CA GLU A 152 2.81 22.58 -24.38
C GLU A 152 4.33 22.39 -24.25
N PRO A 153 4.99 22.93 -23.20
CA PRO A 153 6.43 22.78 -23.01
C PRO A 153 6.84 21.33 -22.72
N LYS A 154 5.96 20.53 -22.10
CA LYS A 154 6.23 19.11 -21.81
C LYS A 154 6.36 18.29 -23.09
N ALA A 155 5.49 18.52 -24.06
CA ALA A 155 5.56 17.84 -25.37
C ALA A 155 6.89 18.13 -26.08
N VAL A 156 7.39 19.37 -26.01
CA VAL A 156 8.68 19.76 -26.58
C VAL A 156 9.84 19.08 -25.84
N ALA A 157 9.81 19.06 -24.51
CA ALA A 157 10.82 18.39 -23.70
C ALA A 157 10.87 16.87 -23.96
N ALA A 158 9.73 16.18 -23.91
CA ALA A 158 9.62 14.76 -24.20
C ALA A 158 10.15 14.42 -25.60
N ARG A 159 9.85 15.26 -26.60
CA ARG A 159 10.36 15.09 -27.95
C ARG A 159 11.88 15.31 -28.04
N ALA A 160 12.41 16.30 -27.33
CA ALA A 160 13.85 16.55 -27.26
C ALA A 160 14.60 15.36 -26.63
N ILE A 161 14.07 14.82 -25.52
CA ILE A 161 14.59 13.60 -24.86
C ILE A 161 14.59 12.44 -25.86
N TRP A 162 13.44 12.15 -26.47
CA TRP A 162 13.31 11.04 -27.42
C TRP A 162 14.33 11.12 -28.56
N ARG A 163 14.51 12.32 -29.16
CA ARG A 163 15.48 12.53 -30.25
C ARG A 163 16.91 12.34 -29.80
N LEU A 164 17.27 12.89 -28.65
CA LEU A 164 18.63 12.76 -28.13
C LEU A 164 18.93 11.30 -27.81
N ARG A 165 18.00 10.59 -27.17
CA ARG A 165 18.14 9.15 -26.88
C ARG A 165 18.19 8.30 -28.15
N ALA A 166 17.43 8.64 -29.18
CA ALA A 166 17.51 7.96 -30.48
C ALA A 166 18.86 8.22 -31.18
N ALA A 167 19.42 9.42 -31.06
CA ALA A 167 20.75 9.72 -31.58
C ALA A 167 21.84 8.94 -30.82
N LEU A 168 21.76 8.89 -29.50
CA LEU A 168 22.65 8.08 -28.65
C LEU A 168 22.59 6.60 -29.01
N ALA A 169 21.39 6.02 -29.14
CA ALA A 169 21.21 4.62 -29.51
C ALA A 169 21.73 4.30 -30.93
N ARG A 170 21.71 5.26 -31.86
CA ARG A 170 22.32 5.09 -33.19
C ARG A 170 23.84 5.12 -33.14
N ALA A 171 24.42 6.00 -32.31
CA ALA A 171 25.86 6.13 -32.15
C ALA A 171 26.47 4.98 -31.32
N VAL A 172 25.72 4.50 -30.33
CA VAL A 172 26.07 3.41 -29.41
C VAL A 172 24.84 2.50 -29.27
N PRO A 173 24.74 1.39 -30.03
CA PRO A 173 23.58 0.50 -30.01
C PRO A 173 23.24 -0.10 -28.64
N GLU A 174 24.25 -0.24 -27.77
CA GLU A 174 24.09 -0.71 -26.39
C GLU A 174 23.34 0.32 -25.51
N ALA A 175 23.38 1.61 -25.86
CA ALA A 175 22.66 2.69 -25.18
C ALA A 175 21.20 2.76 -25.65
N HIS A 176 20.51 1.62 -25.67
CA HIS A 176 19.17 1.48 -26.23
C HIS A 176 18.11 2.26 -25.42
N PRO A 177 16.99 2.67 -26.03
CA PRO A 177 16.00 3.55 -25.39
C PRO A 177 15.35 2.97 -24.12
N ALA A 178 15.40 1.66 -23.89
CA ALA A 178 14.84 1.04 -22.69
C ALA A 178 15.70 1.14 -21.42
N LEU A 179 16.94 1.65 -21.51
CA LEU A 179 17.76 1.93 -20.32
C LEU A 179 17.23 3.16 -19.58
N ASP A 180 17.48 3.29 -18.28
CA ASP A 180 17.25 4.57 -17.62
C ASP A 180 18.32 5.62 -18.05
N THR A 181 18.16 6.88 -17.64
CA THR A 181 19.10 7.97 -17.99
C THR A 181 20.51 7.70 -17.47
N HIS A 182 20.66 7.15 -16.27
CA HIS A 182 21.96 6.90 -15.65
C HIS A 182 22.69 5.73 -16.33
N GLU A 183 22.01 4.60 -16.52
CA GLU A 183 22.50 3.42 -17.23
C GLU A 183 22.91 3.78 -18.66
N CYS A 184 22.09 4.58 -19.36
CA CYS A 184 22.42 5.07 -20.71
C CYS A 184 23.75 5.84 -20.72
N LEU A 185 23.95 6.76 -19.76
CA LEU A 185 25.19 7.56 -19.69
C LEU A 185 26.42 6.70 -19.35
N VAL A 186 26.28 5.69 -18.49
CA VAL A 186 27.36 4.75 -18.18
C VAL A 186 27.77 3.94 -19.42
N VAL A 187 26.79 3.50 -20.22
CA VAL A 187 27.09 2.78 -21.48
C VAL A 187 27.78 3.70 -22.48
N VAL A 188 27.31 4.95 -22.61
CA VAL A 188 27.91 5.95 -23.51
C VAL A 188 29.34 6.28 -23.08
N GLU A 189 29.61 6.45 -21.79
CA GLU A 189 30.95 6.71 -21.25
C GLU A 189 31.95 5.61 -21.62
N ARG A 190 31.51 4.34 -21.52
CA ARG A 190 32.35 3.19 -21.87
C ARG A 190 32.61 3.09 -23.36
N ALA A 191 31.59 3.35 -24.18
CA ALA A 191 31.69 3.19 -25.63
C ALA A 191 32.34 4.40 -26.33
N ARG A 192 32.17 5.61 -25.79
CA ARG A 192 32.71 6.87 -26.32
C ARG A 192 33.20 7.77 -25.17
N PRO A 193 34.46 7.59 -24.71
CA PRO A 193 35.05 8.40 -23.65
C PRO A 193 35.13 9.89 -23.98
N ASP A 194 35.20 10.25 -25.27
CA ASP A 194 35.31 11.64 -25.74
C ASP A 194 33.95 12.36 -25.82
N ALA A 195 32.84 11.67 -25.51
CA ALA A 195 31.52 12.29 -25.54
C ALA A 195 31.37 13.37 -24.44
N PRO A 196 30.58 14.44 -24.67
CA PRO A 196 30.35 15.48 -23.68
C PRO A 196 29.38 15.01 -22.58
N LEU A 197 29.79 14.03 -21.77
CA LEU A 197 28.95 13.35 -20.77
C LEU A 197 28.36 14.29 -19.73
N ARG A 198 29.12 15.32 -19.34
CA ARG A 198 28.66 16.33 -18.38
C ARG A 198 27.49 17.12 -18.95
N GLU A 199 27.61 17.60 -20.20
CA GLU A 199 26.55 18.35 -20.88
C GLU A 199 25.33 17.46 -21.16
N LEU A 200 25.55 16.20 -21.55
CA LEU A 200 24.46 15.24 -21.75
C LEU A 200 23.68 14.96 -20.47
N ARG A 201 24.39 14.78 -19.34
CA ARG A 201 23.77 14.56 -18.03
C ARG A 201 22.96 15.78 -17.60
N GLU A 202 23.58 16.96 -17.60
CA GLU A 202 22.93 18.21 -17.20
C GLU A 202 21.67 18.48 -18.05
N LEU A 203 21.75 18.27 -19.38
CA LEU A 203 20.63 18.48 -20.27
C LEU A 203 19.50 17.47 -20.07
N LEU A 204 19.81 16.17 -19.96
CA LEU A 204 18.80 15.13 -19.74
C LEU A 204 18.09 15.33 -18.40
N GLU A 205 18.82 15.65 -17.33
CA GLU A 205 18.22 15.94 -16.02
C GLU A 205 17.32 17.19 -16.06
N GLN A 206 17.71 18.24 -16.80
CA GLN A 206 16.88 19.43 -16.96
C GLN A 206 15.62 19.16 -17.78
N LEU A 207 15.72 18.36 -18.84
CA LEU A 207 14.56 17.96 -19.65
C LEU A 207 13.62 17.03 -18.88
N ASP A 208 14.15 16.05 -18.14
CA ASP A 208 13.37 15.17 -17.26
C ASP A 208 12.64 16.00 -16.19
N ARG A 209 13.28 17.03 -15.64
CA ARG A 209 12.63 17.95 -14.69
C ARG A 209 11.44 18.70 -15.32
N VAL A 210 11.53 19.11 -16.58
CA VAL A 210 10.41 19.75 -17.31
C VAL A 210 9.27 18.75 -17.56
N ASP A 211 9.61 17.51 -17.86
CA ASP A 211 8.61 16.46 -18.13
C ASP A 211 7.83 16.08 -16.86
N PHE A 212 8.54 15.89 -15.74
CA PHE A 212 7.95 15.48 -14.45
C PHE A 212 7.40 16.64 -13.61
N ALA A 213 7.96 17.85 -13.67
CA ALA A 213 7.56 18.99 -12.85
C ALA A 213 7.25 20.25 -13.68
N SER A 214 6.35 21.10 -13.19
CA SER A 214 6.10 22.43 -13.77
C SER A 214 7.30 23.35 -13.51
N ALA A 215 8.30 23.28 -14.39
CA ALA A 215 9.51 24.09 -14.31
C ALA A 215 9.23 25.53 -14.76
N HIS A 216 8.73 26.36 -13.84
CA HIS A 216 8.52 27.78 -14.09
C HIS A 216 9.87 28.47 -14.33
N GLY A 217 10.01 29.22 -15.43
CA GLY A 217 11.22 29.97 -15.77
C GLY A 217 12.31 29.17 -16.50
N THR A 218 12.05 27.92 -16.88
CA THR A 218 12.99 27.16 -17.73
C THR A 218 12.75 27.44 -19.22
N ASP A 219 13.79 27.85 -19.94
CA ASP A 219 13.72 28.06 -21.39
C ASP A 219 13.79 26.72 -22.14
N VAL A 220 12.62 26.10 -22.32
CA VAL A 220 12.49 24.81 -23.03
C VAL A 220 12.91 24.91 -24.50
N ALA A 221 12.81 26.09 -25.12
CA ALA A 221 13.26 26.29 -26.50
C ALA A 221 14.78 26.18 -26.60
N ALA A 222 15.51 26.77 -25.65
CA ALA A 222 16.96 26.65 -25.56
C ALA A 222 17.39 25.21 -25.26
N LEU A 223 16.70 24.49 -24.36
CA LEU A 223 16.98 23.08 -24.08
C LEU A 223 16.76 22.19 -25.32
N SER A 224 15.67 22.39 -26.06
CA SER A 224 15.43 21.68 -27.32
C SER A 224 16.51 21.98 -28.37
N ALA A 225 16.96 23.24 -28.46
CA ALA A 225 18.05 23.62 -29.37
C ALA A 225 19.37 22.94 -28.98
N MET A 226 19.70 22.89 -27.68
CA MET A 226 20.89 22.21 -27.17
C MET A 226 20.82 20.70 -27.43
N ALA A 227 19.67 20.07 -27.20
CA ALA A 227 19.47 18.65 -27.50
C ALA A 227 19.70 18.34 -28.99
N ARG A 228 19.22 19.21 -29.89
CA ARG A 228 19.46 19.07 -31.34
C ARG A 228 20.91 19.30 -31.74
N ARG A 229 21.64 20.16 -31.04
CA ARG A 229 23.08 20.33 -31.25
C ARG A 229 23.82 19.06 -30.84
N LEU A 230 23.65 18.60 -29.60
CA LEU A 230 24.31 17.40 -29.10
C LEU A 230 23.95 16.15 -29.91
N ALA A 231 22.69 15.99 -30.32
CA ALA A 231 22.28 14.89 -31.18
C ALA A 231 22.95 14.90 -32.56
N ARG A 232 23.32 16.08 -33.09
CA ARG A 232 24.09 16.21 -34.34
C ARG A 232 25.57 15.91 -34.10
N ASP A 233 26.13 16.37 -32.99
CA ASP A 233 27.53 16.11 -32.63
C ASP A 233 27.78 14.60 -32.36
N LEU A 234 26.74 13.87 -31.97
CA LEU A 234 26.76 12.42 -31.77
C LEU A 234 26.50 11.61 -33.05
N ALA A 235 26.03 12.24 -34.13
CA ALA A 235 25.81 11.54 -35.38
C ALA A 235 27.15 11.04 -35.94
N PRO A 236 27.20 9.81 -36.50
CA PRO A 236 28.42 9.26 -37.09
C PRO A 236 28.90 10.05 -38.32
#